data_AF-A0A923QXP6-F1
#
_entry.id   AF-A0A923QXP6-F1
#
_cell.length_a   1.000
_cell.length_b   1.000
_cell.length_c   1.000
_cell.angle_alpha   90.00
_cell.angle_beta   90.00
_cell.angle_gamma   90.00
#
_symmetry.space_group_name_H-M   'P 1'
#
loop_
_entity.id
_entity.type
_entity.pdbx_description
1 polymer ?
#
loop_
_entity_poly.entity_id
_entity_poly.type
_entity_poly.pdbx_seq_one_letter_code
_entity_poly.pdbx_strand_id
1 'polypeptide(L)'
;MNLESNFNPALPGIAWIQHGDLAWVEFQTPLKSAAINLIERIYFSEPRAREILRERIFSNVPASITDLETVKVGAKRITSGAREIPEKIQALLTTKIENQDRKLTLPPPFEMGSDFEKFGLKRHEKIEPAGIAAILECLKMKGLTGISRSTSDRAVSALLVDAEFMPIAAAWNTNSLIRTRHAEWNLLDSWGKPIPRNAKLFVSLKPCRMCAARIWESVESPSDFEVTYFENDPGPFAQNTMLDSGSAARRRHLGAADPHYHLENMRMVY
;
A
#
# COMPACT_ATOMS: atom_id res chain seq x y z
N MET A 1 40.63 19.32 1.77
CA MET A 1 39.40 19.74 1.07
C MET A 1 38.25 19.08 1.83
N ASN A 2 37.65 19.81 2.79
CA ASN A 2 36.56 19.29 3.60
C ASN A 2 35.29 19.30 2.73
N LEU A 3 34.83 18.12 2.34
CA LEU A 3 33.50 17.90 1.81
C LEU A 3 32.52 18.01 2.98
N GLU A 4 32.30 19.23 3.48
CA GLU A 4 31.13 19.49 4.30
C GLU A 4 29.91 19.27 3.41
N SER A 5 29.21 18.17 3.69
CA SER A 5 28.05 17.70 2.96
C SER A 5 27.01 18.82 2.89
N ASN A 6 26.74 19.29 1.66
CA ASN A 6 25.61 20.15 1.28
C ASN A 6 24.28 19.40 1.46
N PHE A 7 24.02 18.83 2.63
CA PHE A 7 22.73 18.27 2.94
C PHE A 7 21.82 19.42 3.37
N ASN A 8 20.98 19.88 2.45
CA ASN A 8 19.93 20.83 2.74
C ASN A 8 18.81 20.12 3.53
N PRO A 9 18.59 20.44 4.83
CA PRO A 9 17.56 19.81 5.64
C PRO A 9 16.13 20.11 5.19
N ALA A 10 15.94 20.95 4.16
CA ALA A 10 14.64 21.23 3.56
C ALA A 10 14.26 20.29 2.39
N LEU A 11 15.11 19.31 2.03
CA LEU A 11 14.75 18.40 0.95
C LEU A 11 13.58 17.50 1.38
N PRO A 12 12.49 17.42 0.60
CA PRO A 12 11.43 16.45 0.83
C PRO A 12 12.01 15.03 0.85
N GLY A 13 11.31 14.09 1.50
CA GLY A 13 11.69 12.69 1.41
C GLY A 13 11.78 12.26 -0.05
N ILE A 14 12.89 11.65 -0.44
CA ILE A 14 13.13 11.15 -1.79
C ILE A 14 13.53 9.69 -1.77
N ALA A 15 13.26 9.01 -2.87
CA ALA A 15 13.78 7.70 -3.16
C ALA A 15 14.27 7.65 -4.60
N TRP A 16 15.33 6.89 -4.85
CA TRP A 16 15.88 6.71 -6.18
C TRP A 16 16.38 5.30 -6.42
N ILE A 17 16.51 4.98 -7.70
CA ILE A 17 17.09 3.73 -8.18
C ILE A 17 17.84 4.02 -9.49
N GLN A 18 18.96 3.33 -9.68
CA GLN A 18 19.77 3.43 -10.89
C GLN A 18 19.91 2.04 -11.51
N HIS A 19 19.73 1.96 -12.83
CA HIS A 19 19.91 0.74 -13.62
C HIS A 19 20.63 1.09 -14.93
N GLY A 20 21.92 0.72 -15.01
CA GLY A 20 22.80 1.17 -16.09
C GLY A 20 22.89 2.70 -16.15
N ASP A 21 22.62 3.26 -17.33
CA ASP A 21 22.63 4.70 -17.57
C ASP A 21 21.32 5.41 -17.24
N LEU A 22 20.29 4.68 -16.77
CA LEU A 22 19.01 5.25 -16.40
C LEU A 22 18.89 5.39 -14.88
N ALA A 23 18.19 6.43 -14.46
CA ALA A 23 17.87 6.66 -13.07
C ALA A 23 16.45 7.20 -12.93
N TRP A 24 15.77 6.74 -11.88
CA TRP A 24 14.44 7.20 -11.49
C TRP A 24 14.53 7.76 -10.09
N VAL A 25 13.83 8.86 -9.86
CA VAL A 25 13.77 9.53 -8.55
C VAL A 25 12.32 9.92 -8.29
N GLU A 26 11.82 9.70 -7.10
CA GLU A 26 10.49 10.13 -6.69
C GLU A 26 10.52 10.83 -5.34
N PHE A 27 9.50 11.67 -5.13
CA PHE A 27 9.29 12.42 -3.91
C PHE A 27 8.23 11.75 -3.04
N GLN A 28 8.35 11.98 -1.74
CA GLN A 28 7.32 11.66 -0.78
C GLN A 28 6.11 12.57 -1.02
N THR A 29 4.92 11.99 -0.90
CA THR A 29 3.66 12.72 -0.94
C THR A 29 2.98 12.65 0.44
N PRO A 30 1.93 13.43 0.70
CA PRO A 30 1.19 13.33 1.96
C PRO A 30 0.61 11.93 2.22
N LEU A 31 0.33 11.16 1.16
CA LEU A 31 -0.35 9.86 1.26
C LEU A 31 0.62 8.66 1.24
N LYS A 32 1.81 8.81 0.66
CA LYS A 32 2.74 7.71 0.38
C LYS A 32 4.20 8.12 0.50
N SER A 33 5.03 7.16 0.90
CA SER A 33 6.48 7.33 0.89
C SER A 33 7.02 7.48 -0.54
N ALA A 34 8.20 8.08 -0.65
CA ALA A 34 8.91 8.20 -1.91
C ALA A 34 9.24 6.83 -2.52
N ALA A 35 9.57 5.84 -1.69
CA ALA A 35 9.94 4.49 -2.15
C ALA A 35 8.75 3.77 -2.81
N ILE A 36 7.57 3.87 -2.20
CA ILE A 36 6.33 3.33 -2.78
C ILE A 36 6.01 4.03 -4.11
N ASN A 37 6.06 5.37 -4.13
CA ASN A 37 5.79 6.14 -5.35
C ASN A 37 6.74 5.73 -6.48
N LEU A 38 8.03 5.54 -6.17
CA LEU A 38 9.03 5.07 -7.11
C LEU A 38 8.71 3.69 -7.68
N ILE A 39 8.35 2.72 -6.82
CA ILE A 39 8.01 1.36 -7.24
C ILE A 39 6.79 1.37 -8.18
N GLU A 40 5.71 2.04 -7.77
CA GLU A 40 4.49 2.13 -8.58
C GLU A 40 4.75 2.84 -9.92
N ARG A 41 5.54 3.92 -9.89
CA ARG A 41 5.91 4.68 -11.09
C ARG A 41 6.65 3.81 -12.09
N ILE A 42 7.65 3.04 -11.64
CA ILE A 42 8.44 2.17 -12.51
C ILE A 42 7.57 1.05 -13.09
N TYR A 43 6.73 0.40 -12.28
CA TYR A 43 5.77 -0.58 -12.82
C TYR A 43 4.87 0.00 -13.89
N PHE A 44 4.42 1.24 -13.70
CA PHE A 44 3.52 1.90 -14.63
C PHE A 44 4.20 2.33 -15.93
N SER A 45 5.42 2.90 -15.86
CA SER A 45 6.07 3.51 -17.02
C SER A 45 7.05 2.60 -17.76
N GLU A 46 7.56 1.54 -17.14
CA GLU A 46 8.65 0.74 -17.69
C GLU A 46 8.21 -0.71 -17.98
N PRO A 47 8.21 -1.16 -19.25
CA PRO A 47 7.98 -2.57 -19.58
C PRO A 47 8.96 -3.52 -18.89
N ARG A 48 10.17 -3.03 -18.59
CA ARG A 48 11.25 -3.76 -17.89
C ARG A 48 11.26 -3.52 -16.38
N ALA A 49 10.16 -3.05 -15.79
CA ALA A 49 10.06 -2.72 -14.37
C ALA A 49 10.64 -3.79 -13.44
N ARG A 50 10.39 -5.08 -13.71
CA ARG A 50 10.89 -6.19 -12.88
C ARG A 50 12.42 -6.31 -12.88
N GLU A 51 13.08 -5.94 -13.98
CA GLU A 51 14.54 -5.95 -14.07
C GLU A 51 15.11 -4.76 -13.30
N ILE A 52 14.54 -3.57 -13.50
CA ILE A 52 14.95 -2.34 -12.82
C ILE A 52 14.79 -2.48 -11.30
N LEU A 53 13.63 -2.98 -10.83
CA LEU A 53 13.31 -3.12 -9.40
C LEU A 53 14.05 -4.27 -8.70
N ARG A 54 14.90 -5.02 -9.42
CA ARG A 54 15.89 -5.93 -8.80
C ARG A 54 17.10 -5.18 -8.26
N GLU A 55 17.34 -3.96 -8.75
CA GLU A 55 18.36 -3.07 -8.20
C GLU A 55 17.95 -2.58 -6.81
N ARG A 56 18.91 -1.98 -6.12
CA ARG A 56 18.70 -1.43 -4.79
C ARG A 56 18.06 -0.06 -4.88
N ILE A 57 16.93 0.11 -4.21
CA ILE A 57 16.32 1.42 -3.96
C ILE A 57 17.09 2.09 -2.83
N PHE A 58 17.33 3.39 -2.96
CA PHE A 58 17.89 4.23 -1.92
C PHE A 58 16.86 5.28 -1.52
N SER A 59 16.85 5.68 -0.26
CA SER A 59 16.02 6.78 0.24
C SER A 59 16.78 7.58 1.29
N ASN A 60 16.59 8.90 1.30
CA ASN A 60 17.18 9.78 2.30
C ASN A 60 16.41 9.80 3.63
N VAL A 61 15.18 9.26 3.65
CA VAL A 61 14.37 9.12 4.87
C VAL A 61 14.44 7.68 5.40
N PRO A 62 14.23 7.46 6.70
CA PRO A 62 14.00 6.12 7.25
C PRO A 62 12.83 5.44 6.56
N ALA A 63 12.99 4.17 6.20
CA ALA A 63 11.92 3.37 5.59
C ALA A 63 10.88 2.99 6.67
N SER A 64 9.59 3.20 6.36
CA SER A 64 8.51 2.73 7.23
C SER A 64 8.36 1.21 7.18
N ILE A 65 7.50 0.64 8.03
CA ILE A 65 7.23 -0.80 7.95
C ILE A 65 6.51 -1.15 6.65
N THR A 66 5.62 -0.27 6.18
CA THR A 66 4.99 -0.41 4.86
C THR A 66 6.03 -0.40 3.76
N ASP A 67 7.04 0.47 3.80
CA ASP A 67 8.12 0.48 2.79
C ASP A 67 8.86 -0.86 2.74
N LEU A 68 9.26 -1.36 3.91
CA LEU A 68 10.01 -2.61 4.01
C LEU A 68 9.22 -3.82 3.48
N GLU A 69 7.92 -3.90 3.78
CA GLU A 69 7.08 -4.98 3.28
C GLU A 69 6.70 -4.78 1.80
N THR A 70 6.49 -3.54 1.34
CA THR A 70 6.23 -3.22 -0.08
C THR A 70 7.44 -3.58 -0.94
N VAL A 71 8.65 -3.25 -0.49
CA VAL A 71 9.90 -3.57 -1.21
C VAL A 71 10.05 -5.08 -1.41
N LYS A 72 9.57 -5.95 -0.51
CA LYS A 72 9.62 -7.41 -0.71
C LYS A 72 8.67 -7.90 -1.81
N VAL A 73 7.60 -7.15 -2.08
CA VAL A 73 6.57 -7.50 -3.07
C VAL A 73 6.90 -6.90 -4.43
N GLY A 74 7.23 -5.60 -4.46
CA GLY A 74 7.42 -4.83 -5.69
C GLY A 74 8.88 -4.65 -6.10
N ALA A 75 9.85 -4.92 -5.21
CA ALA A 75 11.28 -4.72 -5.48
C ALA A 75 12.12 -5.83 -4.83
N LYS A 76 13.42 -5.58 -4.65
CA LYS A 76 14.32 -6.54 -3.98
C LYS A 76 14.94 -6.00 -2.71
N ARG A 77 15.42 -4.74 -2.74
CA ARG A 77 16.25 -4.18 -1.68
C ARG A 77 16.00 -2.69 -1.53
N ILE A 78 16.09 -2.20 -0.30
CA ILE A 78 16.11 -0.79 0.02
C ILE A 78 17.26 -0.47 0.98
N THR A 79 17.86 0.70 0.82
CA THR A 79 18.74 1.35 1.79
C THR A 79 18.11 2.69 2.18
N SER A 80 17.70 2.82 3.43
CA SER A 80 17.10 4.03 3.98
C SER A 80 18.12 4.90 4.71
N GLY A 81 17.81 6.19 4.86
CA GLY A 81 18.71 7.16 5.52
C GLY A 81 20.02 7.41 4.77
N ALA A 82 20.03 7.23 3.45
CA ALA A 82 21.20 7.52 2.62
C ALA A 82 21.52 9.01 2.66
N ARG A 83 22.73 9.36 3.13
CA ARG A 83 23.19 10.75 3.28
C ARG A 83 23.75 11.32 1.98
N GLU A 84 24.31 10.45 1.13
CA GLU A 84 24.91 10.84 -0.14
C GLU A 84 23.96 10.52 -1.28
N ILE A 85 23.61 11.57 -2.03
CA ILE A 85 22.83 11.47 -3.26
C ILE A 85 23.83 11.60 -4.42
N PRO A 86 23.94 10.61 -5.34
CA PRO A 86 24.87 10.70 -6.46
C PRO A 86 24.62 11.96 -7.32
N GLU A 87 25.67 12.58 -7.86
CA GLU A 87 25.56 13.83 -8.65
C GLU A 87 24.54 13.72 -9.80
N LYS A 88 24.50 12.57 -10.48
CA LYS A 88 23.51 12.29 -11.53
C LYS A 88 22.07 12.36 -11.02
N ILE A 89 21.82 11.91 -9.79
CA ILE A 89 20.50 12.00 -9.14
C ILE A 89 20.23 13.43 -8.70
N GLN A 90 21.23 14.14 -8.19
CA GLN A 90 21.09 15.57 -7.84
C GLN A 90 20.69 16.41 -9.05
N ALA A 91 21.32 16.19 -10.21
CA ALA A 91 20.97 16.88 -11.45
C ALA A 91 19.49 16.63 -11.85
N LEU A 92 19.03 15.38 -11.76
CA LEU A 92 17.62 15.03 -12.03
C LEU A 92 16.65 15.67 -11.02
N LEU A 93 17.04 15.76 -9.75
CA LEU A 93 16.24 16.42 -8.71
C LEU A 93 16.04 17.90 -9.02
N THR A 94 17.11 18.61 -9.39
CA THR A 94 17.04 20.03 -9.77
C THR A 94 16.06 20.23 -10.92
N THR A 95 16.20 19.44 -11.99
CA THR A 95 15.28 19.52 -13.13
C THR A 95 13.83 19.16 -12.75
N LYS A 96 13.60 18.17 -11.89
CA LYS A 96 12.23 17.82 -11.46
C LYS A 96 11.60 18.90 -10.57
N ILE A 97 12.35 19.50 -9.66
CA ILE A 97 11.87 20.59 -8.79
C ILE A 97 11.43 21.77 -9.65
N GLU A 98 12.24 22.16 -10.64
CA GLU A 98 11.90 23.22 -11.60
C GLU A 98 10.66 22.89 -12.44
N ASN A 99 10.36 21.59 -12.62
CA ASN A 99 9.21 21.11 -13.38
C ASN A 99 8.03 20.65 -12.51
N GLN A 100 8.02 20.89 -11.20
CA GLN A 100 6.94 20.42 -10.30
C GLN A 100 5.54 20.98 -10.66
N ASP A 101 5.46 22.03 -11.48
CA ASP A 101 4.19 22.52 -12.06
C ASP A 101 3.58 21.56 -13.10
N ARG A 102 4.36 20.62 -13.65
CA ARG A 102 3.84 19.51 -14.44
C ARG A 102 3.49 18.37 -13.50
N LYS A 103 2.28 18.42 -12.93
CA LYS A 103 1.64 17.26 -12.28
C LYS A 103 1.82 16.06 -13.19
N LEU A 104 2.71 15.15 -12.80
CA LEU A 104 2.67 13.78 -13.27
C LEU A 104 1.40 13.19 -12.67
N THR A 105 0.30 13.36 -13.37
CA THR A 105 -0.89 12.55 -13.17
C THR A 105 -0.45 11.11 -13.45
N LEU A 106 -0.12 10.39 -12.37
CA LEU A 106 -0.55 9.00 -12.33
C LEU A 106 -2.01 9.02 -12.79
N PRO A 107 -2.45 8.10 -13.67
CA PRO A 107 -3.88 7.98 -13.92
C PRO A 107 -4.55 8.00 -12.55
N PRO A 108 -5.63 8.79 -12.37
CA PRO A 108 -6.28 8.91 -11.08
C PRO A 108 -6.40 7.50 -10.51
N PRO A 109 -6.05 7.27 -9.21
CA PRO A 109 -6.23 5.96 -8.61
C PRO A 109 -7.63 5.53 -9.02
N PHE A 110 -7.68 4.49 -9.87
CA PHE A 110 -8.82 4.12 -10.71
C PHE A 110 -10.12 4.66 -10.13
N GLU A 111 -10.79 5.63 -10.78
CA GLU A 111 -11.88 6.43 -10.16
C GLU A 111 -13.04 5.54 -9.67
N MET A 112 -12.89 4.93 -8.49
CA MET A 112 -13.93 4.17 -7.78
C MET A 112 -14.83 5.11 -6.97
N GLY A 113 -14.99 6.33 -7.46
CA GLY A 113 -15.92 7.31 -6.89
C GLY A 113 -17.36 7.11 -7.37
N SER A 114 -17.56 6.55 -8.57
CA SER A 114 -18.87 6.45 -9.24
C SER A 114 -19.46 5.04 -9.28
N ASP A 115 -18.75 4.03 -8.77
CA ASP A 115 -19.13 2.62 -9.00
C ASP A 115 -19.97 1.99 -7.88
N PHE A 116 -20.09 2.61 -6.70
CA PHE A 116 -21.00 2.11 -5.65
C PHE A 116 -22.42 1.89 -6.21
N GLU A 117 -22.94 2.88 -6.94
CA GLU A 117 -24.24 2.81 -7.61
C GLU A 117 -24.29 1.74 -8.70
N LYS A 118 -23.18 1.50 -9.43
CA LYS A 118 -23.09 0.44 -10.45
C LYS A 118 -23.14 -0.97 -9.85
N PHE A 119 -22.89 -1.10 -8.55
CA PHE A 119 -23.05 -2.34 -7.79
C PHE A 119 -24.38 -2.42 -7.05
N GLY A 120 -25.29 -1.47 -7.27
CA GLY A 120 -26.54 -1.36 -6.52
C GLY A 120 -26.33 -1.00 -5.04
N LEU A 121 -25.10 -0.63 -4.64
CA LEU A 121 -24.79 -0.19 -3.30
C LEU A 121 -24.99 1.32 -3.24
N LYS A 122 -26.09 1.77 -2.65
CA LYS A 122 -26.23 3.20 -2.36
C LYS A 122 -25.34 3.53 -1.18
N ARG A 123 -24.54 4.60 -1.28
CA ARG A 123 -23.69 5.08 -0.16
C ARG A 123 -24.48 5.33 1.13
N HIS A 124 -25.80 5.48 1.02
CA HIS A 124 -26.72 5.78 2.12
C HIS A 124 -27.52 4.57 2.60
N GLU A 125 -27.26 3.37 2.07
CA GLU A 125 -27.91 2.15 2.56
C GLU A 125 -26.95 1.39 3.45
N LYS A 126 -27.44 1.08 4.66
CA LYS A 126 -26.76 0.21 5.60
C LYS A 126 -26.60 -1.18 5.00
N ILE A 127 -25.40 -1.72 5.07
CA ILE A 127 -25.12 -3.09 4.64
C ILE A 127 -25.42 -4.02 5.80
N GLU A 128 -26.33 -4.96 5.61
CA GLU A 128 -26.53 -6.03 6.58
C GLU A 128 -25.28 -6.91 6.64
N PRO A 129 -24.77 -7.28 7.84
CA PRO A 129 -23.55 -8.07 7.96
C PRO A 129 -23.57 -9.37 7.14
N ALA A 130 -24.75 -10.00 7.02
CA ALA A 130 -24.95 -11.21 6.21
C ALA A 130 -24.73 -10.99 4.69
N GLY A 131 -24.88 -9.76 4.20
CA GLY A 131 -24.70 -9.40 2.79
C GLY A 131 -23.25 -9.11 2.39
N ILE A 132 -22.33 -8.97 3.34
CA ILE A 132 -20.94 -8.55 3.08
C ILE A 132 -20.20 -9.54 2.18
N ALA A 133 -20.35 -10.84 2.43
CA ALA A 133 -19.70 -11.87 1.62
C ALA A 133 -20.12 -11.79 0.14
N ALA A 134 -21.42 -11.59 -0.11
CA ALA A 134 -21.95 -11.45 -1.46
C ALA A 134 -21.42 -10.18 -2.16
N ILE A 135 -21.30 -9.07 -1.44
CA ILE A 135 -20.71 -7.83 -1.97
C ILE A 135 -19.25 -8.06 -2.38
N LEU A 136 -18.46 -8.68 -1.50
CA LEU A 136 -17.06 -8.97 -1.79
C LEU A 136 -16.92 -9.89 -3.02
N GLU A 137 -17.78 -10.89 -3.16
CA GLU A 137 -17.77 -11.79 -4.32
C GLU A 137 -18.12 -11.05 -5.63
N CYS A 138 -19.15 -10.20 -5.59
CA CYS A 138 -19.48 -9.33 -6.73
C CYS A 138 -18.30 -8.44 -7.15
N LEU A 139 -17.56 -7.88 -6.19
CA LEU A 139 -16.37 -7.07 -6.45
C LEU A 139 -15.23 -7.90 -7.06
N LYS A 140 -14.99 -9.14 -6.58
CA LYS A 140 -13.96 -10.04 -7.14
C LYS A 140 -14.17 -10.27 -8.64
N MET A 141 -15.41 -10.58 -9.03
CA MET A 141 -15.74 -10.93 -10.41
C MET A 141 -15.46 -9.80 -11.41
N LYS A 142 -15.46 -8.54 -10.95
CA LYS A 142 -15.17 -7.36 -11.77
C LYS A 142 -13.68 -7.10 -11.93
N GLY A 143 -12.90 -7.47 -10.92
CA GLY A 143 -11.45 -7.32 -10.92
C GLY A 143 -10.73 -8.37 -11.76
N LEU A 144 -11.39 -9.45 -12.17
CA LEU A 144 -10.77 -10.50 -12.98
C LEU A 144 -10.47 -10.00 -14.40
N THR A 145 -9.25 -9.51 -14.61
CA THR A 145 -8.70 -9.18 -15.92
C THR A 145 -7.48 -10.04 -16.25
N GLY A 146 -7.10 -10.11 -17.52
CA GLY A 146 -5.87 -10.76 -17.99
C GLY A 146 -6.04 -12.16 -18.61
N ILE A 147 -5.07 -12.55 -19.44
CA ILE A 147 -5.12 -13.78 -20.26
C ILE A 147 -4.42 -14.97 -19.56
N SER A 148 -3.47 -14.71 -18.66
CA SER A 148 -2.66 -15.73 -17.98
C SER A 148 -2.60 -15.50 -16.47
N ARG A 149 -2.38 -16.56 -15.68
CA ARG A 149 -2.26 -16.49 -14.21
C ARG A 149 -1.17 -15.51 -13.72
N SER A 150 -0.15 -15.24 -14.53
CA SER A 150 0.96 -14.34 -14.17
C SER A 150 0.66 -12.87 -14.46
N THR A 151 -0.33 -12.63 -15.32
CA THR A 151 -0.78 -11.32 -15.83
C THR A 151 -2.26 -11.08 -15.50
N SER A 152 -2.87 -11.94 -14.67
CA SER A 152 -4.24 -11.79 -14.24
C SER A 152 -4.27 -11.22 -12.85
N ASP A 153 -5.24 -10.36 -12.60
CA ASP A 153 -5.56 -9.93 -11.26
C ASP A 153 -6.01 -11.13 -10.42
N ARG A 154 -5.70 -11.09 -9.13
CA ARG A 154 -6.23 -12.10 -8.21
C ARG A 154 -7.67 -11.73 -7.86
N ALA A 155 -8.53 -12.73 -7.69
CA ALA A 155 -9.91 -12.55 -7.22
C ALA A 155 -9.93 -12.14 -5.73
N VAL A 156 -9.49 -10.93 -5.43
CA VAL A 156 -9.44 -10.37 -4.08
C VAL A 156 -10.08 -8.98 -4.10
N SER A 157 -10.87 -8.72 -3.07
CA SER A 157 -11.70 -7.52 -2.88
C SER A 157 -11.69 -7.09 -1.43
N ALA A 158 -11.94 -5.81 -1.19
CA ALA A 158 -11.99 -5.21 0.13
C ALA A 158 -13.16 -4.21 0.22
N LEU A 159 -13.77 -4.12 1.39
CA LEU A 159 -14.86 -3.23 1.73
C LEU A 159 -14.61 -2.63 3.11
N LEU A 160 -14.66 -1.32 3.20
CA LEU A 160 -14.56 -0.55 4.44
C LEU A 160 -15.93 0.03 4.76
N VAL A 161 -16.39 -0.18 5.99
CA VAL A 161 -17.65 0.35 6.52
C VAL A 161 -17.40 1.09 7.83
N ASP A 162 -18.31 1.99 8.21
CA ASP A 162 -18.30 2.61 9.53
C ASP A 162 -18.87 1.67 10.63
N ALA A 163 -19.07 2.21 11.84
CA ALA A 163 -19.57 1.45 12.98
C ALA A 163 -21.02 0.96 12.78
N GLU A 164 -21.79 1.67 11.96
CA GLU A 164 -23.18 1.40 11.64
C GLU A 164 -23.35 0.51 10.40
N PHE A 165 -22.25 0.00 9.83
CA PHE A 165 -22.19 -0.74 8.57
C PHE A 165 -22.60 0.07 7.33
N MET A 166 -22.41 1.39 7.37
CA MET A 166 -22.52 2.22 6.17
C MET A 166 -21.25 2.09 5.33
N PRO A 167 -21.35 1.92 4.01
CA PRO A 167 -20.18 1.80 3.14
C PRO A 167 -19.38 3.10 3.07
N ILE A 168 -18.08 3.01 3.34
CA ILE A 168 -17.11 4.11 3.19
C ILE A 168 -16.38 3.99 1.85
N ALA A 169 -15.75 2.85 1.61
CA ALA A 169 -14.92 2.60 0.43
C ALA A 169 -14.92 1.11 0.07
N ALA A 170 -14.73 0.81 -1.21
CA ALA A 170 -14.59 -0.56 -1.70
C ALA A 170 -13.53 -0.60 -2.80
N ALA A 171 -12.87 -1.74 -2.96
CA ALA A 171 -11.87 -1.95 -4.00
C ALA A 171 -11.67 -3.42 -4.34
N TRP A 172 -10.98 -3.66 -5.45
CA TRP A 172 -10.49 -4.97 -5.87
C TRP A 172 -9.02 -4.92 -6.25
N ASN A 173 -8.40 -6.09 -6.36
CA ASN A 173 -7.01 -6.25 -6.72
C ASN A 173 -6.77 -5.91 -8.19
N THR A 174 -5.72 -5.12 -8.48
CA THR A 174 -5.29 -4.75 -9.84
C THR A 174 -3.80 -5.01 -10.05
N ASN A 175 -3.29 -6.08 -9.42
CA ASN A 175 -1.86 -6.36 -9.34
C ASN A 175 -1.24 -6.91 -10.63
N SER A 176 -2.04 -7.19 -11.66
CA SER A 176 -1.57 -7.54 -13.00
C SER A 176 -0.72 -6.44 -13.60
N LEU A 177 -1.11 -5.18 -13.39
CA LEU A 177 -0.45 -3.99 -13.90
C LEU A 177 0.69 -3.54 -12.96
N ILE A 178 0.39 -3.43 -11.66
CA ILE A 178 1.33 -2.93 -10.66
C ILE A 178 1.30 -3.88 -9.47
N ARG A 179 2.40 -4.58 -9.18
CA ARG A 179 2.40 -5.70 -8.22
C ARG A 179 1.97 -5.33 -6.79
N THR A 180 2.08 -4.06 -6.41
CA THR A 180 1.69 -3.56 -5.08
C THR A 180 0.21 -3.18 -4.97
N ARG A 181 -0.54 -3.17 -6.09
CA ARG A 181 -1.96 -2.76 -6.15
C ARG A 181 -2.90 -3.90 -5.76
N HIS A 182 -2.84 -4.28 -4.50
CA HIS A 182 -3.80 -5.20 -3.86
C HIS A 182 -5.11 -4.49 -3.53
N ALA A 183 -6.17 -5.26 -3.22
CA ALA A 183 -7.49 -4.69 -2.96
C ALA A 183 -7.47 -3.70 -1.79
N GLU A 184 -6.82 -4.08 -0.69
CA GLU A 184 -6.68 -3.26 0.51
C GLU A 184 -5.86 -2.00 0.22
N TRP A 185 -4.82 -2.12 -0.62
CA TRP A 185 -4.01 -0.98 -1.04
C TRP A 185 -4.82 0.01 -1.86
N ASN A 186 -5.55 -0.49 -2.85
CA ASN A 186 -6.42 0.30 -3.70
C ASN A 186 -7.52 0.99 -2.90
N LEU A 187 -8.08 0.32 -1.89
CA LEU A 187 -9.06 0.87 -0.97
C LEU A 187 -8.49 2.05 -0.17
N LEU A 188 -7.30 1.87 0.42
CA LEU A 188 -6.72 2.91 1.28
C LEU A 188 -6.24 4.12 0.47
N ASP A 189 -5.74 3.89 -0.74
CA ASP A 189 -5.40 4.96 -1.67
C ASP A 189 -6.61 5.76 -2.13
N SER A 190 -7.73 5.08 -2.43
CA SER A 190 -8.95 5.77 -2.85
C SER A 190 -9.62 6.51 -1.70
N TRP A 191 -9.54 5.98 -0.48
CA TRP A 191 -10.02 6.65 0.73
C TRP A 191 -9.21 7.91 1.05
N GLY A 192 -7.88 7.84 0.94
CA GLY A 192 -6.99 9.00 1.02
C GLY A 192 -6.95 9.71 2.39
N LYS A 193 -7.50 9.09 3.43
CA LYS A 193 -7.55 9.62 4.80
C LYS A 193 -7.21 8.51 5.81
N PRO A 194 -6.92 8.86 7.07
CA PRO A 194 -6.92 7.85 8.14
C PRO A 194 -8.26 7.13 8.21
N ILE A 195 -8.24 5.83 8.50
CA ILE A 195 -9.44 5.04 8.73
C ILE A 195 -9.99 5.43 10.11
N PRO A 196 -11.27 5.87 10.19
CA PRO A 196 -11.87 6.29 11.45
C PRO A 196 -11.87 5.19 12.51
N ARG A 197 -11.78 5.57 13.79
CA ARG A 197 -12.07 4.66 14.91
C ARG A 197 -13.43 3.97 14.72
N ASN A 198 -13.52 2.70 15.12
CA ASN A 198 -14.71 1.83 15.02
C ASN A 198 -15.15 1.44 13.60
N ALA A 199 -14.48 1.93 12.55
CA ALA A 199 -14.68 1.39 11.20
C ALA A 199 -14.22 -0.08 11.15
N LYS A 200 -14.76 -0.83 10.18
CA LYS A 200 -14.46 -2.25 9.98
C LYS A 200 -14.02 -2.49 8.55
N LEU A 201 -12.93 -3.24 8.39
CA LEU A 201 -12.44 -3.67 7.08
C LEU A 201 -12.78 -5.13 6.85
N PHE A 202 -13.50 -5.39 5.76
CA PHE A 202 -13.81 -6.72 5.27
C PHE A 202 -12.98 -6.99 4.02
N VAL A 203 -12.29 -8.13 3.98
CA VAL A 203 -11.43 -8.52 2.85
C VAL A 203 -11.77 -9.94 2.46
N SER A 204 -11.84 -10.26 1.17
CA SER A 204 -12.17 -11.64 0.78
C SER A 204 -11.05 -12.63 1.09
N LEU A 205 -9.80 -12.21 1.05
CA LEU A 205 -8.63 -13.04 1.34
C LEU A 205 -7.77 -12.37 2.42
N LYS A 206 -7.17 -13.16 3.32
CA LYS A 206 -6.31 -12.65 4.39
C LYS A 206 -5.23 -11.67 3.86
N PRO A 207 -5.12 -10.46 4.42
CA PRO A 207 -4.13 -9.48 3.97
C PRO A 207 -2.69 -9.98 4.08
N CYS A 208 -1.89 -9.72 3.04
CA CYS A 208 -0.45 -9.98 3.09
C CYS A 208 0.27 -8.96 3.99
N ARG A 209 1.54 -9.21 4.35
CA ARG A 209 2.36 -8.33 5.22
C ARG A 209 2.42 -6.89 4.75
N MET A 210 2.49 -6.66 3.44
CA MET A 210 2.45 -5.31 2.85
C MET A 210 1.11 -4.61 3.12
N CYS A 211 0.00 -5.29 2.84
CA CYS A 211 -1.34 -4.74 3.07
C CYS A 211 -1.62 -4.57 4.56
N ALA A 212 -1.24 -5.54 5.39
CA ALA A 212 -1.34 -5.48 6.84
C ALA A 212 -0.55 -4.30 7.43
N ALA A 213 0.68 -4.06 6.96
CA ALA A 213 1.48 -2.89 7.39
C ALA A 213 0.81 -1.58 6.97
N ARG A 214 0.30 -1.51 5.73
CA ARG A 214 -0.40 -0.32 5.24
C ARG A 214 -1.68 -0.05 6.01
N ILE A 215 -2.50 -1.07 6.28
CA ILE A 215 -3.70 -0.96 7.13
C ILE A 215 -3.32 -0.43 8.50
N TRP A 216 -2.30 -1.04 9.13
CA TRP A 216 -1.81 -0.66 10.46
C TRP A 216 -1.40 0.82 10.56
N GLU A 217 -0.68 1.33 9.56
CA GLU A 217 -0.28 2.74 9.51
C GLU A 217 -1.43 3.68 9.12
N SER A 218 -2.53 3.17 8.56
CA SER A 218 -3.65 3.98 8.07
C SER A 218 -4.79 4.13 9.06
N VAL A 219 -4.79 3.39 10.17
CA VAL A 219 -5.90 3.39 11.15
C VAL A 219 -5.59 4.31 12.32
N GLU A 220 -6.60 5.05 12.79
CA GLU A 220 -6.44 5.95 13.94
C GLU A 220 -6.10 5.22 15.24
N SER A 221 -6.64 4.01 15.43
CA SER A 221 -6.37 3.15 16.61
C SER A 221 -6.10 1.71 16.16
N PRO A 222 -4.84 1.34 15.85
CA PRO A 222 -4.51 0.00 15.36
C PRO A 222 -4.80 -1.15 16.33
N SER A 223 -4.89 -0.87 17.64
CA SER A 223 -5.25 -1.87 18.66
C SER A 223 -6.71 -2.29 18.57
N ASP A 224 -7.58 -1.38 18.14
CA ASP A 224 -9.03 -1.52 18.21
C ASP A 224 -9.65 -1.75 16.84
N PHE A 225 -8.83 -1.74 15.78
CA PHE A 225 -9.31 -1.86 14.41
C PHE A 225 -9.62 -3.30 14.02
N GLU A 226 -10.85 -3.55 13.58
CA GLU A 226 -11.34 -4.86 13.20
C GLU A 226 -11.10 -5.12 11.70
N VAL A 227 -10.36 -6.18 11.40
CA VAL A 227 -10.20 -6.72 10.04
C VAL A 227 -10.78 -8.12 9.99
N THR A 228 -11.84 -8.30 9.21
CA THR A 228 -12.45 -9.60 8.94
C THR A 228 -12.04 -10.07 7.55
N TYR A 229 -11.53 -11.30 7.44
CA TYR A 229 -11.27 -11.95 6.16
C TYR A 229 -12.03 -13.27 6.02
N PHE A 230 -12.53 -13.54 4.81
CA PHE A 230 -13.38 -14.69 4.52
C PHE A 230 -12.61 -15.94 4.12
N GLU A 231 -11.45 -15.75 3.48
CA GLU A 231 -10.56 -16.85 3.09
C GLU A 231 -9.18 -16.65 3.73
N ASN A 232 -8.59 -17.72 4.22
CA ASN A 232 -7.21 -17.70 4.69
C ASN A 232 -6.24 -17.79 3.51
N ASP A 233 -5.17 -16.98 3.49
CA ASP A 233 -4.08 -17.12 2.51
C ASP A 233 -2.96 -17.98 3.13
N PRO A 234 -2.73 -19.20 2.62
CA PRO A 234 -1.66 -20.06 3.15
C PRO A 234 -0.25 -19.57 2.76
N GLY A 235 -0.16 -18.59 1.86
CA GLY A 235 1.08 -18.06 1.35
C GLY A 235 1.96 -17.43 2.43
N PRO A 236 3.29 -17.48 2.27
CA PRO A 236 4.22 -17.01 3.29
C PRO A 236 4.05 -15.52 3.60
N PHE A 237 3.56 -14.74 2.63
CA PHE A 237 3.32 -13.32 2.80
C PHE A 237 2.07 -12.99 3.63
N ALA A 238 1.15 -13.92 3.88
CA ALA A 238 -0.02 -13.69 4.75
C ALA A 238 0.16 -14.26 6.18
N GLN A 239 1.35 -14.78 6.45
CA GLN A 239 1.74 -15.27 7.77
C GLN A 239 2.51 -14.20 8.55
N ASN A 240 2.31 -14.19 9.87
CA ASN A 240 3.04 -13.36 10.83
C ASN A 240 2.96 -11.87 10.45
N THR A 241 1.75 -11.41 10.12
CA THR A 241 1.47 -10.05 9.68
C THR A 241 1.28 -9.11 10.87
N MET A 242 1.25 -7.79 10.62
CA MET A 242 0.97 -6.79 11.66
C MET A 242 -0.42 -6.92 12.28
N LEU A 243 -1.37 -7.49 11.53
CA LEU A 243 -2.72 -7.71 12.00
C LEU A 243 -2.77 -8.88 12.97
N ASP A 244 -2.01 -9.95 12.71
CA ASP A 244 -1.97 -11.15 13.57
C ASP A 244 -1.64 -10.79 15.04
N SER A 245 -2.54 -11.12 15.95
CA SER A 245 -2.34 -10.96 17.40
C SER A 245 -1.06 -11.67 17.85
N GLY A 246 -0.20 -10.94 18.57
CA GLY A 246 1.06 -11.48 19.09
C GLY A 246 2.08 -11.88 18.02
N SER A 247 1.96 -11.41 16.78
CA SER A 247 2.94 -11.73 15.74
C SER A 247 4.30 -11.09 16.01
N ALA A 248 5.37 -11.69 15.51
CA ALA A 248 6.71 -11.11 15.59
C ALA A 248 6.84 -9.84 14.72
N ALA A 249 6.02 -9.66 13.69
CA ALA A 249 5.95 -8.38 12.99
C ALA A 249 5.41 -7.28 13.91
N ARG A 250 4.27 -7.56 14.58
CA ARG A 250 3.62 -6.63 15.51
C ARG A 250 4.52 -6.27 16.68
N ARG A 251 5.14 -7.26 17.33
CA ARG A 251 6.08 -7.04 18.45
C ARG A 251 7.30 -6.21 18.06
N ARG A 252 7.88 -6.44 16.87
CA ARG A 252 9.04 -5.66 16.41
C ARG A 252 8.68 -4.19 16.19
N HIS A 253 7.47 -3.92 15.74
CA HIS A 253 7.00 -2.57 15.50
C HIS A 253 6.67 -1.82 16.80
N LEU A 254 5.97 -2.47 17.73
CA LEU A 254 5.59 -1.87 19.02
C LEU A 254 6.77 -1.73 20.00
N GLY A 255 7.91 -2.38 19.71
CA GLY A 255 8.99 -2.53 20.68
C GLY A 255 8.64 -3.57 21.75
N ALA A 256 9.62 -3.99 22.56
CA ALA A 256 9.43 -5.02 23.60
C ALA A 256 8.57 -4.57 24.80
N ALA A 257 7.85 -3.44 24.69
CA ALA A 257 7.34 -2.68 25.83
C ALA A 257 5.82 -2.45 25.81
N ASP A 258 5.02 -3.45 25.43
CA ASP A 258 3.59 -3.41 25.79
C ASP A 258 3.02 -4.82 26.09
N PRO A 259 2.92 -5.20 27.37
CA PRO A 259 2.31 -6.45 27.80
C PRO A 259 0.78 -6.42 27.93
N HIS A 260 0.10 -5.29 27.62
CA HIS A 260 -1.35 -5.12 27.83
C HIS A 260 -2.19 -5.09 26.54
N TYR A 261 -1.78 -5.85 25.52
CA TYR A 261 -2.62 -6.06 24.33
C TYR A 261 -3.67 -7.17 24.57
N HIS A 262 -4.94 -6.79 24.64
CA HIS A 262 -6.06 -7.74 24.64
C HIS A 262 -6.13 -8.50 23.30
N LEU A 263 -6.10 -9.83 23.40
CA LEU A 263 -5.87 -10.78 22.30
C LEU A 263 -7.08 -11.05 21.39
N GLU A 264 -8.21 -10.34 21.55
CA GLU A 264 -9.52 -10.86 21.11
C GLU A 264 -10.11 -10.30 19.79
N ASN A 265 -9.46 -9.34 19.11
CA ASN A 265 -10.11 -8.60 18.01
C ASN A 265 -9.82 -9.08 16.58
N MET A 266 -9.37 -10.32 16.38
CA MET A 266 -9.35 -10.95 15.05
C MET A 266 -10.24 -12.18 15.04
N ARG A 267 -11.34 -12.12 14.29
CA ARG A 267 -12.25 -13.25 14.11
C ARG A 267 -12.20 -13.71 12.66
N MET A 268 -11.87 -14.99 12.44
CA MET A 268 -12.30 -15.66 11.22
C MET A 268 -13.80 -15.93 11.36
N VAL A 269 -14.58 -15.47 10.38
CA VAL A 269 -15.99 -15.86 10.25
C VAL A 269 -16.01 -17.09 9.35
N TYR A 270 -16.40 -18.23 9.92
CA TYR A 270 -16.66 -19.47 9.18
C TYR A 270 -18.01 -19.40 8.48
#